data_AF-A0A101VFX7-F1
#
_entry.id   AF-A0A101VFX7-F1
#
_cell.length_a   1.000
_cell.length_b   1.000
_cell.length_c   1.000
_cell.angle_alpha   90.00
_cell.angle_beta   90.00
_cell.angle_gamma   90.00
#
_symmetry.space_group_name_H-M   'P 1'
#
loop_
_entity.id
_entity.type
_entity.pdbx_description
1 polymer ?
#
loop_
_entity_poly.entity_id
_entity_poly.type
_entity_poly.pdbx_seq_one_letter_code
_entity_poly.pdbx_strand_id
1 'polypeptide(L)'
;MLRAPLAEARTQGKAAGEQDKNMVALLAMKRSILPALFAVFAIAAPAHGEMLKTMPHGPYECALPGNAADTAWVPDAEQSFTISRASRYRNTEGRGTYLLKGDELTFTSGPKNGQRLRRTGTNELRQINDNEKTGRMICVRVGSNY
;
A
#
# COMPACT_ATOMS: atom_id res chain seq x y z
N MET A 1 8.52 -76.51 36.92
CA MET A 1 8.83 -77.64 36.00
C MET A 1 7.62 -77.81 35.05
N LEU A 2 7.70 -78.10 33.73
CA LEU A 2 8.76 -77.96 32.71
C LEU A 2 8.17 -78.26 31.27
N ARG A 3 8.52 -77.50 30.20
CA ARG A 3 8.48 -77.84 28.72
C ARG A 3 7.15 -77.93 27.87
N ALA A 4 7.29 -78.08 26.52
CA ALA A 4 6.35 -78.11 25.32
C ALA A 4 7.01 -78.96 24.15
N PRO A 5 6.57 -79.15 22.83
CA PRO A 5 5.76 -78.40 21.80
C PRO A 5 4.84 -79.33 20.86
N LEU A 6 4.53 -79.30 19.51
CA LEU A 6 4.49 -78.45 18.25
C LEU A 6 3.73 -79.21 17.06
N ALA A 7 3.14 -78.56 15.99
CA ALA A 7 2.76 -79.13 14.62
C ALA A 7 2.12 -78.09 13.58
N GLU A 8 1.67 -78.46 12.33
CA GLU A 8 1.56 -77.58 11.09
C GLU A 8 0.30 -77.59 10.09
N ALA A 9 0.09 -76.47 9.30
CA ALA A 9 -0.29 -76.29 7.83
C ALA A 9 -1.74 -76.01 7.16
N ARG A 10 -1.77 -75.14 6.08
CA ARG A 10 -2.76 -74.82 4.93
C ARG A 10 -3.71 -73.54 4.87
N THR A 11 -4.44 -73.25 3.74
CA THR A 11 -4.66 -71.86 3.15
C THR A 11 -6.03 -71.45 2.42
N GLN A 12 -6.31 -70.11 2.28
CA GLN A 12 -7.20 -69.29 1.34
C GLN A 12 -8.60 -68.69 1.77
N GLY A 13 -8.95 -67.43 1.33
CA GLY A 13 -10.29 -66.76 1.43
C GLY A 13 -10.35 -65.20 1.24
N LYS A 14 -11.53 -64.55 0.96
CA LYS A 14 -11.72 -63.06 0.80
C LYS A 14 -13.17 -62.53 1.05
N ALA A 15 -13.34 -61.45 1.84
CA ALA A 15 -14.48 -60.50 1.83
C ALA A 15 -14.15 -59.22 2.65
N ALA A 16 -15.06 -58.23 2.73
CA ALA A 16 -14.86 -56.95 3.45
C ALA A 16 -15.89 -56.75 4.59
N GLY A 17 -15.54 -55.95 5.62
CA GLY A 17 -16.46 -55.55 6.69
C GLY A 17 -15.85 -54.62 7.75
N GLU A 18 -16.71 -53.75 8.29
CA GLU A 18 -16.72 -53.02 9.57
C GLU A 18 -15.48 -52.28 10.14
N GLN A 19 -15.73 -51.05 10.62
CA GLN A 19 -14.83 -50.27 11.47
C GLN A 19 -14.92 -50.71 12.94
N ASP A 20 -14.24 -51.80 13.32
CA ASP A 20 -13.94 -52.08 14.72
C ASP A 20 -12.68 -52.97 14.88
N LYS A 21 -11.98 -52.80 16.01
CA LYS A 21 -10.83 -53.55 16.54
C LYS A 21 -9.45 -53.47 15.82
N ASN A 22 -8.46 -53.18 16.67
CA ASN A 22 -7.12 -53.82 16.76
C ASN A 22 -6.02 -53.57 15.71
N MET A 23 -5.05 -52.74 16.13
CA MET A 23 -3.70 -53.20 16.51
C MET A 23 -2.83 -54.03 15.51
N VAL A 24 -1.90 -53.32 14.85
CA VAL A 24 -0.49 -53.70 14.58
C VAL A 24 -0.18 -54.93 13.70
N ALA A 25 0.09 -54.64 12.41
CA ALA A 25 1.15 -55.21 11.56
C ALA A 25 1.28 -54.28 10.31
N LEU A 26 2.39 -53.65 9.89
CA LEU A 26 3.85 -53.83 10.04
C LEU A 26 4.44 -54.90 9.09
N LEU A 27 5.40 -54.46 8.26
CA LEU A 27 6.09 -55.15 7.14
C LEU A 27 5.25 -55.31 5.83
N ALA A 28 5.80 -55.16 4.61
CA ALA A 28 7.18 -54.85 4.18
C ALA A 28 7.24 -54.07 2.85
N MET A 29 8.45 -53.62 2.49
CA MET A 29 8.90 -53.03 1.21
C MET A 29 8.39 -51.60 0.85
N LYS A 30 9.19 -50.73 0.21
CA LYS A 30 10.68 -50.68 0.05
C LYS A 30 11.06 -49.28 -0.48
N ARG A 31 11.75 -48.47 0.32
CA ARG A 31 12.43 -47.21 -0.05
C ARG A 31 11.63 -46.20 -0.91
N SER A 32 11.11 -45.16 -0.27
CA SER A 32 11.46 -43.78 -0.64
C SER A 32 11.10 -42.80 0.48
N ILE A 33 12.10 -42.06 0.96
CA ILE A 33 11.91 -40.94 1.89
C ILE A 33 11.82 -39.68 1.05
N LEU A 34 10.70 -38.98 1.09
CA LEU A 34 10.57 -37.60 0.60
C LEU A 34 9.27 -36.98 1.15
N PRO A 35 9.32 -36.22 2.26
CA PRO A 35 8.21 -35.34 2.61
C PRO A 35 8.15 -34.22 1.54
N ALA A 36 6.96 -34.01 0.95
CA ALA A 36 6.75 -32.96 -0.04
C ALA A 36 6.75 -31.58 0.63
N LEU A 37 7.95 -31.03 0.85
CA LEU A 37 8.15 -29.74 1.49
C LEU A 37 7.74 -28.62 0.51
N PHE A 38 6.47 -28.21 0.56
CA PHE A 38 5.95 -27.07 -0.19
C PHE A 38 6.56 -25.76 0.34
N ALA A 39 7.76 -25.45 -0.15
CA ALA A 39 8.45 -24.20 0.12
C ALA A 39 7.69 -23.03 -0.53
N VAL A 40 6.94 -22.28 0.28
CA VAL A 40 6.26 -21.06 -0.17
C VAL A 40 7.32 -19.99 -0.46
N PHE A 41 7.69 -19.87 -1.73
CA PHE A 41 8.56 -18.80 -2.21
C PHE A 41 7.82 -17.47 -2.14
N ALA A 42 8.11 -16.67 -1.11
CA ALA A 42 7.65 -15.29 -1.02
C ALA A 42 8.34 -14.45 -2.11
N ILE A 43 7.65 -14.22 -3.23
CA ILE A 43 8.15 -13.39 -4.33
C ILE A 43 8.16 -11.93 -3.85
N ALA A 44 9.33 -11.46 -3.40
CA ALA A 44 9.55 -10.06 -3.06
C ALA A 44 9.52 -9.21 -4.34
N ALA A 45 8.35 -8.62 -4.63
CA ALA A 45 8.20 -7.68 -5.73
C ALA A 45 9.13 -6.46 -5.53
N PRO A 46 9.91 -6.03 -6.54
CA PRO A 46 10.82 -4.91 -6.38
C PRO A 46 10.04 -3.62 -6.14
N ALA A 47 10.35 -2.92 -5.04
CA ALA A 47 9.67 -1.68 -4.69
C ALA A 47 9.93 -0.58 -5.76
N HIS A 48 8.90 -0.23 -6.52
CA HIS A 48 9.00 0.80 -7.56
C HIS A 48 9.04 2.20 -6.93
N GLY A 49 10.26 2.66 -6.62
CA GLY A 49 10.52 4.01 -6.14
C GLY A 49 10.34 5.05 -7.24
N GLU A 50 9.15 5.67 -7.32
CA GLU A 50 8.93 6.82 -8.20
C GLU A 50 9.90 7.97 -7.85
N MET A 51 10.50 8.56 -8.88
CA MET A 51 11.43 9.69 -8.73
C MET A 51 10.72 10.90 -8.12
N LEU A 52 11.31 11.46 -7.06
CA LEU A 52 10.85 12.71 -6.46
C LEU A 52 11.01 13.87 -7.44
N LYS A 53 9.97 14.68 -7.58
CA LYS A 53 9.93 15.90 -8.39
C LYS A 53 9.90 17.14 -7.47
N THR A 54 9.90 18.32 -8.08
CA THR A 54 9.55 19.59 -7.41
C THR A 54 8.42 20.31 -8.17
N MET A 55 7.74 21.22 -7.47
CA MET A 55 6.87 22.20 -8.10
C MET A 55 7.66 23.48 -8.43
N PRO A 56 7.30 24.23 -9.51
CA PRO A 56 7.94 25.50 -9.81
C PRO A 56 7.85 26.49 -8.64
N HIS A 57 8.98 27.11 -8.26
CA HIS A 57 9.05 28.08 -7.16
C HIS A 57 8.17 29.31 -7.44
N GLY A 58 7.51 29.84 -6.42
CA GLY A 58 6.62 30.99 -6.54
C GLY A 58 5.39 30.90 -5.62
N PRO A 59 4.59 31.97 -5.54
CA PRO A 59 3.29 31.96 -4.86
C PRO A 59 2.28 31.05 -5.57
N TYR A 60 1.48 30.34 -4.77
CA TYR A 60 0.32 29.55 -5.16
C TYR A 60 -0.88 30.13 -4.43
N GLU A 61 -1.79 30.75 -5.19
CA GLU A 61 -3.06 31.23 -4.66
C GLU A 61 -4.07 30.09 -4.73
N CYS A 62 -4.57 29.70 -3.57
CA CYS A 62 -5.63 28.72 -3.42
C CYS A 62 -6.99 29.42 -3.41
N ALA A 63 -8.02 28.76 -3.94
CA ALA A 63 -9.38 29.27 -3.96
C ALA A 63 -10.41 28.14 -4.02
N LEU A 64 -11.61 28.45 -3.58
CA LEU A 64 -12.79 27.64 -3.82
C LEU A 64 -13.49 28.08 -5.12
N PRO A 65 -14.05 27.13 -5.91
CA PRO A 65 -14.91 27.47 -7.03
C PRO A 65 -16.20 28.09 -6.48
N GLY A 66 -16.50 29.30 -6.95
CA GLY A 66 -17.67 30.07 -6.55
C GLY A 66 -18.96 29.60 -7.19
N ASN A 67 -19.88 30.53 -7.46
CA ASN A 67 -21.16 30.24 -8.11
C ASN A 67 -21.38 31.20 -9.30
N ALA A 68 -22.25 30.83 -10.24
CA ALA A 68 -22.44 31.56 -11.50
C ALA A 68 -23.32 32.83 -11.39
N ALA A 69 -23.85 33.14 -10.20
CA ALA A 69 -24.60 34.36 -9.91
C ALA A 69 -23.79 35.38 -9.08
N ASP A 70 -22.51 35.08 -8.82
CA ASP A 70 -21.61 35.82 -7.93
C ASP A 70 -20.16 35.65 -8.44
N THR A 71 -19.18 35.91 -7.58
CA THR A 71 -17.76 35.79 -7.80
C THR A 71 -17.38 34.33 -8.14
N ALA A 72 -16.90 34.09 -9.36
CA ALA A 72 -16.58 32.74 -9.85
C ALA A 72 -15.40 32.05 -9.14
N TRP A 73 -14.54 32.83 -8.47
CA TRP A 73 -13.30 32.38 -7.82
C TRP A 73 -13.22 33.04 -6.44
N VAL A 74 -13.24 32.25 -5.36
CA VAL A 74 -13.24 32.75 -3.98
C VAL A 74 -11.87 32.46 -3.34
N PRO A 75 -10.96 33.45 -3.23
CA PRO A 75 -9.62 33.23 -2.73
C PRO A 75 -9.59 32.75 -1.28
N ASP A 76 -8.67 31.84 -0.98
CA ASP A 76 -8.44 31.27 0.33
C ASP A 76 -6.98 31.58 0.76
N ALA A 77 -6.83 32.59 1.60
CA ALA A 77 -5.52 33.09 2.04
C ALA A 77 -4.83 32.16 3.05
N GLU A 78 -5.58 31.33 3.78
CA GLU A 78 -5.06 30.35 4.75
C GLU A 78 -4.53 29.10 4.06
N GLN A 79 -5.20 28.70 2.97
CA GLN A 79 -4.74 27.61 2.11
C GLN A 79 -3.60 28.02 1.18
N SER A 80 -3.54 29.29 0.78
CA SER A 80 -2.48 29.85 -0.10
C SER A 80 -1.07 29.76 0.52
N PHE A 81 -0.07 29.57 -0.33
CA PHE A 81 1.32 29.33 0.09
C PHE A 81 2.35 29.73 -0.97
N THR A 82 3.62 29.89 -0.61
CA THR A 82 4.72 30.12 -1.54
C THR A 82 5.72 28.99 -1.49
N ILE A 83 5.99 28.37 -2.65
CA ILE A 83 7.02 27.34 -2.82
C ILE A 83 8.38 27.98 -3.05
N SER A 84 9.41 27.39 -2.43
CA SER A 84 10.79 27.85 -2.45
C SER A 84 11.78 26.68 -2.61
N ARG A 85 13.08 27.00 -2.69
CA ARG A 85 14.17 26.04 -2.94
C ARG A 85 14.19 24.90 -1.90
N ALA A 86 14.76 23.75 -2.28
CA ALA A 86 14.91 22.56 -1.43
C ALA A 86 13.59 22.02 -0.84
N SER A 87 12.53 22.01 -1.67
CA SER A 87 11.19 21.47 -1.35
C SER A 87 10.55 22.07 -0.09
N ARG A 88 10.74 23.37 0.11
CA ARG A 88 10.19 24.15 1.25
C ARG A 88 9.04 25.04 0.81
N TYR A 89 8.05 25.21 1.68
CA TYR A 89 6.98 26.20 1.52
C TYR A 89 6.94 27.19 2.68
N ARG A 90 6.21 28.29 2.49
CA ARG A 90 5.74 29.19 3.55
C ARG A 90 4.29 29.60 3.31
N ASN A 91 3.54 29.87 4.37
CA ASN A 91 2.26 30.59 4.32
C ASN A 91 2.31 31.75 5.34
N THR A 92 1.15 32.30 5.71
CA THR A 92 1.02 33.33 6.76
C THR A 92 1.40 32.80 8.14
N GLU A 93 1.04 31.56 8.45
CA GLU A 93 1.24 30.91 9.75
C GLU A 93 2.70 30.48 10.00
N GLY A 94 3.44 30.12 8.95
CA GLY A 94 4.80 29.64 9.12
C GLY A 94 5.47 29.07 7.87
N ARG A 95 6.29 28.03 8.07
CA ARG A 95 7.13 27.39 7.06
C ARG A 95 7.15 25.88 7.26
N GLY A 96 7.42 25.13 6.20
CA GLY A 96 7.57 23.68 6.26
C GLY A 96 8.14 23.09 4.98
N THR A 97 8.05 21.77 4.86
CA THR A 97 8.52 20.97 3.71
C THR A 97 7.36 20.27 3.01
N TYR A 98 7.59 19.89 1.75
CA TYR A 98 6.71 19.01 1.00
C TYR A 98 7.53 17.95 0.25
N LEU A 99 6.86 16.88 -0.18
CA LEU A 99 7.35 15.93 -1.18
C LEU A 99 6.39 15.95 -2.37
N LEU A 100 6.91 15.88 -3.60
CA LEU A 100 6.12 15.62 -4.80
C LEU A 100 6.55 14.26 -5.38
N LYS A 101 5.68 13.26 -5.29
CA LYS A 101 5.88 11.89 -5.78
C LYS A 101 4.86 11.61 -6.87
N GLY A 102 5.30 11.17 -8.04
CA GLY A 102 4.43 11.12 -9.21
C GLY A 102 3.85 12.51 -9.47
N ASP A 103 2.54 12.67 -9.31
CA ASP A 103 1.86 13.97 -9.37
C ASP A 103 1.21 14.37 -8.03
N GLU A 104 1.51 13.70 -6.93
CA GLU A 104 0.97 14.00 -5.60
C GLU A 104 1.94 14.80 -4.74
N LEU A 105 1.54 16.02 -4.36
CA LEU A 105 2.21 16.87 -3.39
C LEU A 105 1.65 16.59 -2.00
N THR A 106 2.52 16.11 -1.10
CA THR A 106 2.19 15.92 0.32
C THR A 106 3.05 16.85 1.15
N PHE A 107 2.42 17.67 2.01
CA PHE A 107 3.12 18.49 2.98
C PHE A 107 3.62 17.62 4.15
N THR A 108 4.89 17.73 4.50
CA THR A 108 5.59 16.83 5.44
C THR A 108 6.11 17.50 6.70
N SER A 109 5.94 18.82 6.84
CA SER A 109 6.14 19.56 8.09
C SER A 109 5.49 20.94 8.01
N GLY A 110 5.48 21.68 9.13
CA GLY A 110 4.90 23.03 9.22
C GLY A 110 3.37 23.03 9.35
N PRO A 111 2.72 24.20 9.23
CA PRO A 111 1.28 24.36 9.51
C PRO A 111 0.37 23.47 8.66
N LYS A 112 0.75 23.18 7.41
CA LYS A 112 -0.04 22.40 6.45
C LYS A 112 0.27 20.90 6.46
N ASN A 113 1.01 20.40 7.47
CA ASN A 113 1.49 19.02 7.53
C ASN A 113 0.38 17.98 7.36
N GLY A 114 0.63 16.93 6.56
CA GLY A 114 -0.33 15.87 6.24
C GLY A 114 -1.32 16.21 5.12
N GLN A 115 -1.50 17.49 4.76
CA GLN A 115 -2.36 17.87 3.64
C GLN A 115 -1.78 17.37 2.30
N ARG A 116 -2.66 16.85 1.43
CA ARG A 116 -2.33 16.27 0.12
C ARG A 116 -3.01 17.06 -1.00
N LEU A 117 -2.27 17.36 -2.07
CA LEU A 117 -2.73 18.02 -3.29
C LEU A 117 -2.31 17.21 -4.53
N ARG A 118 -3.19 17.04 -5.51
CA ARG A 118 -2.88 16.44 -6.81
C ARG A 118 -2.50 17.52 -7.80
N ARG A 119 -1.33 17.40 -8.43
CA ARG A 119 -0.90 18.22 -9.56
C ARG A 119 -1.72 17.87 -10.79
N THR A 120 -2.47 18.86 -11.29
CA THR A 120 -3.34 18.76 -12.47
C THR A 120 -2.69 19.44 -13.70
N GLY A 121 -1.70 20.31 -13.48
CA GLY A 121 -0.90 20.94 -14.53
C GLY A 121 0.49 21.35 -14.04
N THR A 122 1.29 22.02 -14.86
CA THR A 122 2.63 22.48 -14.44
C THR A 122 2.59 23.50 -13.30
N ASN A 123 1.56 24.34 -13.30
CA ASN A 123 1.34 25.43 -12.36
C ASN A 123 0.04 25.25 -11.54
N GLU A 124 -0.62 24.09 -11.62
CA GLU A 124 -1.92 23.84 -11.01
C GLU A 124 -1.86 22.63 -10.07
N LEU A 125 -2.34 22.84 -8.85
CA LEU A 125 -2.57 21.83 -7.83
C LEU A 125 -4.06 21.85 -7.48
N ARG A 126 -4.61 20.71 -7.09
CA ARG A 126 -6.00 20.58 -6.66
C ARG A 126 -6.08 19.74 -5.40
N GLN A 127 -7.01 20.05 -4.51
CA GLN A 127 -7.17 19.35 -3.24
C GLN A 127 -7.35 17.84 -3.43
N ILE A 128 -6.82 17.03 -2.52
CA ILE A 128 -7.26 15.65 -2.32
C ILE A 128 -8.08 15.63 -1.03
N ASN A 129 -9.31 15.11 -1.12
CA ASN A 129 -10.21 14.95 0.03
C ASN A 129 -9.94 13.62 0.75
N ASP A 130 -10.53 13.45 1.94
CA ASP A 130 -10.38 12.25 2.78
C ASP A 130 -10.83 10.95 2.12
N ASN A 131 -11.66 11.03 1.07
CA ASN A 131 -12.09 9.91 0.23
C ASN A 131 -11.19 9.65 -0.99
N GLU A 132 -9.97 10.19 -0.96
CA GLU A 132 -8.94 10.18 -2.01
C GLU A 132 -9.34 10.76 -3.37
N LYS A 133 -10.49 11.43 -3.46
CA LYS A 133 -10.95 12.11 -4.69
C LYS A 133 -10.50 13.57 -4.73
N THR A 134 -10.41 14.09 -5.94
CA THR A 134 -10.18 15.50 -6.24
C THR A 134 -11.22 16.38 -5.54
N GLY A 135 -10.75 17.27 -4.67
CA GLY A 135 -11.56 18.21 -3.90
C GLY A 135 -11.97 19.45 -4.68
N ARG A 136 -12.71 20.34 -3.98
CA ARG A 136 -13.20 21.59 -4.57
C ARG A 136 -12.07 22.58 -4.81
N MET A 137 -11.20 22.78 -3.82
CA MET A 137 -10.16 23.81 -3.87
C MET A 137 -9.13 23.54 -4.98
N ILE A 138 -8.80 24.58 -5.73
CA ILE A 138 -7.71 24.63 -6.71
C ILE A 138 -6.67 25.64 -6.21
N CYS A 139 -5.39 25.36 -6.40
CA CYS A 139 -4.28 26.27 -6.13
C CYS A 139 -3.45 26.49 -7.39
N VAL A 140 -3.41 27.73 -7.87
CA VAL A 140 -2.68 28.11 -9.10
C VAL A 140 -1.43 28.90 -8.77
N ARG A 141 -0.31 28.60 -9.43
CA ARG A 141 0.92 29.38 -9.32
C ARG A 141 0.75 30.71 -10.04
N VAL A 142 0.49 31.78 -9.31
CA VAL A 142 0.42 33.13 -9.89
C VAL A 142 1.81 33.64 -10.28
N GLY A 143 1.83 34.63 -11.17
CA GLY A 143 3.07 35.21 -11.69
C GLY A 143 3.86 35.90 -10.59
N SER A 144 5.03 35.36 -10.27
CA SER A 144 6.05 36.08 -9.50
C SER A 144 6.69 37.15 -10.40
N ASN A 145 6.09 38.35 -10.44
CA ASN A 145 6.77 39.52 -10.97
C ASN A 145 7.98 39.81 -10.06
N TYR A 146 9.18 39.55 -10.61
CA TYR A 146 10.49 39.88 -10.04
C TYR A 146 11.15 40.91 -10.97
#